data_AF-G9ZVD2-F1
#
_entry.id   AF-G9ZVD2-F1
#
_cell.length_a   1.000
_cell.length_b   1.000
_cell.length_c   1.000
_cell.angle_alpha   90.00
_cell.angle_beta   90.00
_cell.angle_gamma   90.00
#
_symmetry.space_group_name_H-M   'P 1'
#
loop_
_entity.id
_entity.type
_entity.pdbx_description
1 polymer ?
#
loop_
_entity_poly.entity_id
_entity_poly.type
_entity_poly.pdbx_seq_one_letter_code
_entity_poly.pdbx_strand_id
1 'polypeptide(L)'
;PAPPPPPRPDLLAVPRARLEALSLGPQRLRPAVYALQELLQEMGRQAEPTPDARRFLNVQMDGLERISARLAAGAEPPPALDSLLQDMARGSSALRERMRARENEALDIQIKVLSDRLREEGFA
;
A
#
# COMPACT_ATOMS: atom_id res chain seq x y z
N PRO A 1 -20.54 -10.48 -32.95
CA PRO A 1 -19.68 -10.56 -31.73
C PRO A 1 -19.69 -9.19 -31.05
N ALA A 2 -20.06 -9.11 -29.78
CA ALA A 2 -19.98 -7.86 -29.04
C ALA A 2 -18.50 -7.50 -28.78
N PRO A 3 -18.07 -6.25 -28.94
CA PRO A 3 -16.71 -5.84 -28.59
C PRO A 3 -16.47 -6.10 -27.09
N PRO A 4 -15.25 -6.53 -26.70
CA PRO A 4 -14.94 -6.75 -25.30
C PRO A 4 -15.10 -5.44 -24.51
N PRO A 5 -15.59 -5.50 -23.26
CA PRO A 5 -15.69 -4.31 -22.41
C PRO A 5 -14.30 -3.68 -22.22
N PRO A 6 -14.20 -2.34 -22.12
CA PRO A 6 -12.93 -1.67 -21.94
C PRO A 6 -12.25 -2.15 -20.64
N PRO A 7 -10.91 -2.22 -20.61
CA PRO A 7 -10.18 -2.58 -19.41
C PRO A 7 -10.53 -1.60 -18.27
N ARG A 8 -10.75 -2.13 -17.07
CA ARG A 8 -10.99 -1.31 -15.89
C ARG A 8 -9.77 -0.41 -15.63
N PRO A 9 -9.96 0.87 -15.26
CA PRO A 9 -8.85 1.76 -14.94
C PRO A 9 -7.98 1.18 -13.80
N ASP A 10 -6.68 1.05 -14.02
CA ASP A 10 -5.73 0.72 -12.96
C ASP A 10 -5.52 1.95 -12.07
N LEU A 11 -6.28 2.01 -10.97
CA LEU A 11 -6.22 3.09 -9.99
C LEU A 11 -4.86 3.20 -9.30
N LEU A 12 -4.01 2.16 -9.39
CA LEU A 12 -2.68 2.11 -8.79
C LEU A 12 -1.56 2.46 -9.77
N ALA A 13 -1.87 2.69 -11.05
CA ALA A 13 -0.86 3.02 -12.06
C ALA A 13 -0.10 4.31 -11.74
N VAL A 14 -0.81 5.36 -11.32
CA VAL A 14 -0.19 6.64 -10.97
C VAL A 14 0.71 6.53 -9.73
N PRO A 15 0.26 5.98 -8.59
CA PRO A 15 1.13 5.72 -7.45
C PRO A 15 2.35 4.85 -7.79
N ARG A 16 2.18 3.85 -8.66
CA ARG A 16 3.28 2.98 -9.10
C ARG A 16 4.37 3.78 -9.83
N ALA A 17 3.98 4.58 -10.81
CA ALA A 17 4.91 5.44 -11.54
C ALA A 17 5.63 6.44 -10.63
N ARG A 18 4.92 7.03 -9.66
CA ARG A 18 5.52 7.95 -8.67
C ARG A 18 6.57 7.27 -7.80
N LEU A 19 6.27 6.06 -7.30
CA LEU A 19 7.24 5.29 -6.50
C LEU A 19 8.43 4.80 -7.33
N GLU A 20 8.23 4.46 -8.60
CA GLU A 20 9.33 4.15 -9.53
C GLU A 20 10.26 5.35 -9.70
N ALA A 21 9.71 6.55 -9.94
CA ALA A 21 10.52 7.77 -10.02
C ALA A 21 11.30 8.05 -8.73
N LEU A 22 10.66 7.87 -7.56
CA LEU A 22 11.32 8.03 -6.26
C LEU A 22 12.43 6.99 -6.02
N SER A 23 12.31 5.78 -6.59
CA SER A 23 13.32 4.72 -6.46
C SER A 23 14.63 5.04 -7.18
N LEU A 24 14.56 5.90 -8.21
CA LEU A 24 15.72 6.42 -8.94
C LEU A 24 16.36 7.64 -8.24
N GLY A 25 15.73 8.15 -7.19
CA GLY A 25 16.19 9.30 -6.41
C GLY A 25 17.32 8.98 -5.42
N PRO A 26 17.52 9.84 -4.40
CA PRO A 26 18.61 9.69 -3.43
C PRO A 26 18.57 8.32 -2.74
N GLN A 27 19.72 7.64 -2.69
CA GLN A 27 19.86 6.27 -2.18
C GLN A 27 19.34 6.10 -0.74
N ARG A 28 19.44 7.17 0.05
CA ARG A 28 18.93 7.25 1.43
C ARG A 28 17.41 7.03 1.53
N LEU A 29 16.63 7.38 0.51
CA LEU A 29 15.17 7.23 0.52
C LEU A 29 14.70 5.79 0.25
N ARG A 30 15.59 4.92 -0.25
CA ARG A 30 15.24 3.57 -0.71
C ARG A 30 14.46 2.73 0.30
N PRO A 31 14.81 2.69 1.61
CA PRO A 31 14.07 1.87 2.57
C PRO A 31 12.59 2.28 2.69
N ALA A 32 12.31 3.59 2.71
CA ALA A 32 10.95 4.11 2.78
C ALA A 32 10.20 3.89 1.45
N VAL A 33 10.86 4.11 0.31
CA VAL A 33 10.27 3.86 -1.02
C VAL A 33 9.91 2.38 -1.19
N TYR A 34 10.81 1.48 -0.80
CA TYR A 34 10.57 0.04 -0.88
C TYR A 34 9.37 -0.38 -0.02
N ALA A 35 9.29 0.08 1.22
CA ALA A 35 8.16 -0.24 2.09
C ALA A 35 6.81 0.26 1.52
N LEU A 36 6.79 1.43 0.86
CA LEU A 36 5.60 1.94 0.17
C LEU A 36 5.27 1.14 -1.10
N GLN A 37 6.27 0.65 -1.82
CA GLN A 37 6.05 -0.24 -2.97
C GLN A 37 5.41 -1.57 -2.51
N GLU A 38 5.87 -2.14 -1.41
CA GLU A 38 5.26 -3.34 -0.85
C GLU A 38 3.83 -3.10 -0.34
N LEU A 39 3.57 -1.93 0.27
CA LEU A 39 2.21 -1.52 0.64
C LEU A 39 1.31 -1.39 -0.59
N LEU A 40 1.82 -0.76 -1.67
CA LEU A 40 1.08 -0.62 -2.93
C LEU A 40 0.75 -1.98 -3.56
N GLN A 41 1.68 -2.93 -3.51
CA GLN A 41 1.44 -4.29 -3.95
C GLN A 41 0.35 -4.97 -3.12
N GLU A 42 0.35 -4.79 -1.80
CA GLU A 42 -0.70 -5.33 -0.93
C GLU A 42 -2.06 -4.71 -1.26
N MET A 43 -2.13 -3.39 -1.46
CA MET A 43 -3.36 -2.71 -1.88
C MET A 43 -3.88 -3.24 -3.22
N GLY A 44 -3.00 -3.66 -4.13
CA GLY A 44 -3.37 -4.25 -5.42
C GLY A 44 -3.89 -5.68 -5.32
N ARG A 45 -3.65 -6.39 -4.21
CA ARG A 45 -4.21 -7.73 -3.95
C ARG A 45 -5.65 -7.68 -3.44
N GLN A 46 -6.02 -6.58 -2.78
CA GLN A 46 -7.35 -6.42 -2.21
C GLN A 46 -8.38 -5.99 -3.25
N ALA A 47 -9.58 -6.57 -3.19
CA ALA A 47 -10.70 -6.19 -4.06
C ALA A 47 -11.10 -4.72 -3.87
N GLU A 48 -11.08 -4.23 -2.64
CA GLU A 48 -11.22 -2.80 -2.30
C GLU A 48 -10.18 -2.39 -1.25
N PRO A 49 -9.09 -1.71 -1.64
CA PRO A 49 -8.15 -1.19 -0.66
C PRO A 49 -8.78 -0.09 0.18
N THR A 50 -8.55 -0.14 1.49
CA THR A 50 -9.16 0.79 2.45
C THR A 50 -8.86 2.27 2.14
N PRO A 51 -9.82 3.19 2.37
CA PRO A 51 -9.59 4.63 2.18
C PRO A 51 -8.39 5.17 2.98
N ASP A 52 -8.17 4.63 4.18
CA ASP A 52 -7.04 4.98 5.03
C ASP A 52 -5.70 4.62 4.39
N ALA A 53 -5.60 3.46 3.74
CA ALA A 53 -4.37 3.06 3.06
C ALA A 53 -4.05 3.95 1.86
N ARG A 54 -5.06 4.34 1.09
CA ARG A 54 -4.90 5.32 -0.01
C ARG A 54 -4.44 6.67 0.51
N ARG A 55 -5.06 7.17 1.58
CA ARG A 55 -4.69 8.45 2.21
C ARG A 55 -3.26 8.41 2.75
N PHE A 56 -2.90 7.34 3.45
CA PHE A 56 -1.55 7.14 3.98
C PHE A 56 -0.52 7.15 2.85
N LEU A 57 -0.72 6.34 1.81
CA LEU A 57 0.19 6.26 0.66
C LEU A 57 0.44 7.62 0.02
N ASN A 58 -0.63 8.38 -0.27
CA ASN A 58 -0.50 9.70 -0.89
C ASN A 58 0.31 10.67 -0.03
N VAL A 59 0.01 10.74 1.28
CA VAL A 59 0.74 11.64 2.20
C VAL A 59 2.22 11.28 2.28
N GLN A 60 2.55 9.98 2.33
CA GLN A 60 3.95 9.54 2.40
C GLN A 60 4.71 9.82 1.11
N MET A 61 4.09 9.59 -0.06
CA MET A 61 4.69 9.92 -1.36
C MET A 61 4.94 11.43 -1.50
N ASP A 62 3.96 12.28 -1.16
CA ASP A 62 4.12 13.73 -1.21
C ASP A 62 5.24 14.22 -0.27
N GLY A 63 5.43 13.54 0.87
CA GLY A 63 6.56 13.76 1.77
C GLY A 63 7.90 13.42 1.12
N LEU A 64 8.01 12.21 0.55
CA LEU A 64 9.24 11.74 -0.10
C LEU A 64 9.62 12.56 -1.33
N GLU A 65 8.64 12.97 -2.14
CA GLU A 65 8.90 13.82 -3.31
C GLU A 65 9.48 15.18 -2.92
N ARG A 66 8.94 15.80 -1.85
CA ARG A 66 9.48 17.05 -1.32
C ARG A 66 10.88 16.89 -0.76
N ILE A 67 11.15 15.79 -0.04
CA ILE A 67 12.49 15.49 0.46
C ILE A 67 13.45 15.25 -0.71
N SER A 68 13.07 14.42 -1.68
CA SER A 68 13.85 14.10 -2.87
C SER A 68 14.23 15.37 -3.64
N ALA A 69 13.26 16.26 -3.89
CA ALA A 69 13.48 17.53 -4.57
C ALA A 69 14.46 18.44 -3.82
N ARG A 70 14.35 18.53 -2.49
CA ARG A 70 15.28 19.33 -1.67
C ARG A 70 16.70 18.77 -1.70
N LEU A 71 16.83 17.45 -1.56
CA LEU A 71 18.14 16.79 -1.62
C LEU A 71 18.77 16.92 -3.01
N ALA A 72 17.98 16.80 -4.08
CA ALA A 72 18.44 17.02 -5.45
C ALA A 72 18.89 18.47 -5.69
N ALA A 73 18.30 19.44 -5.00
CA ALA A 73 18.73 20.84 -5.00
C ALA A 73 19.96 21.12 -4.12
N GLY A 74 20.58 20.09 -3.53
CA GLY A 74 21.77 20.24 -2.69
C GLY A 74 21.49 20.67 -1.25
N ALA A 75 20.24 20.59 -0.78
CA ALA A 75 19.93 20.86 0.62
C ALA A 75 20.60 19.83 1.53
N GLU A 76 21.15 20.30 2.65
CA GLU A 76 21.70 19.41 3.67
C GLU A 76 20.57 18.64 4.36
N PRO A 77 20.68 17.30 4.47
CA PRO A 77 19.65 16.51 5.15
C PRO A 77 19.62 16.85 6.65
N PRO A 78 18.43 17.07 7.24
CA PRO A 78 18.34 17.30 8.68
C PRO A 78 18.79 16.03 9.44
N PRO A 79 19.38 16.15 10.64
CA PRO A 79 19.85 15.01 11.42
C PRO A 79 18.76 13.95 11.69
N ALA A 80 17.50 14.38 11.80
CA ALA A 80 16.36 13.51 12.04
C ALA A 80 15.84 12.78 10.78
N LEU A 81 16.37 13.07 9.58
CA LEU A 81 15.86 12.51 8.33
C LEU A 81 15.86 10.98 8.34
N ASP A 82 16.95 10.37 8.79
CA ASP A 82 17.07 8.92 8.76
C ASP A 82 16.06 8.25 9.71
N SER A 83 15.82 8.85 10.87
CA SER A 83 14.78 8.38 11.81
C SER A 83 13.37 8.49 11.21
N LEU A 84 13.08 9.59 10.51
CA LEU A 84 11.81 9.79 9.83
C LEU A 84 11.58 8.74 8.74
N LEU A 85 12.59 8.43 7.93
CA LEU A 85 12.49 7.42 6.88
C LEU A 85 12.28 6.00 7.45
N GLN A 86 12.91 5.70 8.58
CA GLN A 86 12.67 4.45 9.31
C GLN A 86 11.23 4.37 9.85
N ASP A 87 10.71 5.46 10.42
CA ASP A 87 9.32 5.52 10.89
C ASP A 87 8.32 5.33 9.75
N MET A 88 8.58 5.93 8.58
CA MET A 88 7.78 5.73 7.38
C MET A 88 7.77 4.26 6.94
N ALA A 89 8.94 3.60 6.93
CA ALA A 89 9.04 2.19 6.58
C ALA A 89 8.26 1.32 7.58
N ARG A 90 8.46 1.53 8.89
CA ARG A 90 7.73 0.83 9.96
C ARG A 90 6.21 1.02 9.85
N GLY A 91 5.76 2.25 9.61
CA GLY A 91 4.34 2.55 9.45
C GLY A 91 3.72 1.86 8.24
N SER A 92 4.46 1.78 7.14
CA SER A 92 4.02 1.08 5.92
C SER A 92 3.90 -0.43 6.16
N SER A 93 4.88 -1.03 6.84
CA SER A 93 4.84 -2.46 7.23
C SER A 93 3.68 -2.76 8.19
N ALA A 94 3.48 -1.93 9.22
CA ALA A 94 2.40 -2.11 10.19
C ALA A 94 1.00 -1.99 9.54
N LEU A 95 0.84 -1.06 8.60
CA LEU A 95 -0.41 -0.93 7.85
C LEU A 95 -0.67 -2.15 6.96
N ARG A 96 0.37 -2.67 6.30
CA ARG A 96 0.28 -3.91 5.51
C ARG A 96 -0.15 -5.10 6.36
N GLU A 97 0.42 -5.26 7.54
CA GLU A 97 0.03 -6.33 8.47
C GLU A 97 -1.43 -6.20 8.92
N ARG A 98 -1.89 -4.97 9.22
CA ARG A 98 -3.30 -4.72 9.55
C ARG A 98 -4.24 -5.03 8.39
N MET A 99 -3.84 -4.73 7.16
CA MET A 99 -4.63 -5.06 5.96
C MET A 99 -4.81 -6.57 5.81
N ARG A 100 -3.73 -7.35 5.99
CA ARG A 100 -3.78 -8.81 5.98
C ARG A 100 -4.63 -9.39 7.10
N ALA A 101 -4.50 -8.83 8.31
CA ALA A 101 -5.28 -9.26 9.45
C ALA A 101 -6.79 -9.06 9.23
N ARG A 102 -7.19 -7.90 8.69
CA ARG A 102 -8.60 -7.61 8.35
C ARG A 102 -9.14 -8.55 7.27
N GLU A 103 -8.32 -8.88 6.28
CA GLU A 103 -8.71 -9.82 5.22
C GLU A 103 -8.93 -11.24 5.77
N ASN A 104 -8.03 -11.71 6.63
CA ASN A 104 -8.19 -13.01 7.30
C ASN A 104 -9.44 -13.05 8.21
N GLU A 105 -9.68 -12.00 9.00
CA GLU A 105 -10.85 -11.91 9.87
C GLU A 105 -12.17 -11.94 9.06
N ALA A 106 -12.21 -11.24 7.92
CA ALA A 106 -13.36 -11.26 7.02
C ALA A 106 -13.59 -12.65 6.41
N LEU A 107 -12.53 -13.36 6.02
CA LEU A 107 -12.61 -14.72 5.48
C LEU A 107 -13.09 -15.71 6.55
N ASP A 108 -12.58 -15.62 7.78
CA ASP A 108 -12.99 -16.50 8.88
C ASP A 108 -14.47 -16.34 9.23
N ILE A 109 -14.99 -15.10 9.20
CA ILE A 109 -16.42 -14.83 9.38
C ILE A 109 -17.22 -15.50 8.24
N GLN A 110 -16.79 -15.36 7.00
CA GLN A 110 -17.49 -15.96 5.85
C GLN A 110 -17.50 -17.49 5.92
N ILE A 111 -16.36 -18.11 6.28
CA ILE A 111 -16.25 -19.56 6.47
C ILE A 111 -17.18 -20.02 7.59
N LYS A 112 -17.23 -19.28 8.69
CA LYS A 112 -18.14 -19.60 9.80
C LYS A 112 -19.60 -19.53 9.39
N VAL A 113 -20.03 -18.45 8.73
CA VAL A 113 -21.41 -18.31 8.23
C VAL A 113 -21.77 -19.43 7.24
N LEU A 114 -20.85 -19.79 6.33
CA LEU A 114 -21.06 -20.90 5.41
C LEU A 114 -21.17 -22.25 6.14
N SER A 115 -20.30 -22.49 7.11
CA SER A 115 -20.30 -23.73 7.92
C SER A 115 -21.57 -23.85 8.76
N ASP A 116 -22.01 -22.76 9.38
CA ASP A 116 -23.25 -22.71 10.16
C ASP A 116 -24.46 -23.00 9.27
N ARG A 117 -24.52 -22.43 8.05
CA ARG A 117 -25.57 -22.72 7.07
C ARG A 117 -25.58 -24.18 6.60
N LEU A 118 -24.42 -24.76 6.30
CA LEU A 118 -24.32 -26.17 5.90
C LEU A 118 -24.81 -27.12 7.00
N ARG A 119 -24.55 -26.79 8.27
CA ARG A 119 -25.05 -27.54 9.42
C ARG A 119 -26.57 -27.39 9.60
N GLU A 120 -27.11 -26.18 9.44
CA GLU A 120 -28.57 -25.93 9.49
C GLU A 120 -29.32 -26.68 8.38
N GLU A 121 -28.71 -26.82 7.21
CA GLU A 121 -29.28 -27.55 6.07
C GLU A 121 -29.06 -29.08 6.14
N GLY A 122 -28.38 -29.58 7.19
CA GLY A 122 -28.18 -31.01 7.45
C GLY A 122 -27.12 -31.70 6.57
N PHE A 123 -26.23 -30.92 5.95
CA PHE A 123 -25.16 -31.43 5.09
C PHE A 123 -23.84 -31.70 5.82
N ALA A 124 -23.79 -31.53 7.14
CA ALA A 124 -22.58 -31.64 7.98
C ALA A 124 -22.76 -32.59 9.17
#